data_AF-A0AAV0LIX7-F1
#
_entry.id   AF-A0AAV0LIX7-F1
#
_cell.length_a   1.000
_cell.length_b   1.000
_cell.length_c   1.000
_cell.angle_alpha   90.00
_cell.angle_beta   90.00
_cell.angle_gamma   90.00
#
_symmetry.space_group_name_H-M   'P 1'
#
loop_
_entity.id
_entity.type
_entity.pdbx_description
1 polymer ?
#
loop_
_entity_poly.entity_id
_entity_poly.type
_entity_poly.pdbx_seq_one_letter_code
_entity_poly.pdbx_strand_id
1 'polypeptide(L)'
;RYTEFKLVTREVCKLPSFFSSALFRRIDVECYGIVTRDAFLKYWAESSMLTVDMATQVFEILKQPNRRYLTKADFKPVLEELLATHPGLEFLQGTPEFQEKYAETVIYRIFYYINRSGNGRLTLRELKRSNLIFVMQQVDEEEEINKILRYFSYEHFYVIYCKFWELDTDHDYLLDRENLIRYGNHCLTYRIVDRIFSQAPKKFSSNVEGKMSYEDFVYFILAEEDKSSEPSLEYWFKCIDLDGNGVLTSSELQYFYEEQLHRMSCMSQEPVLFEDILCQIVDMISPEREGYITLHDLKRSKLSGNIFNILFNLNKFMAFESRDPFLIHQVEWDRFAHREYVRLSMEEDSEAASNGNVESWEESLEAPF
;
A
#
# COMPACT_ATOMS: atom_id res chain seq x y z
N ARG A 1 18.03 -24.64 -20.89
CA ARG A 1 17.31 -25.08 -19.65
C ARG A 1 16.98 -23.85 -18.79
N TYR A 2 16.09 -23.94 -17.80
CA TYR A 2 15.61 -22.77 -17.04
C TYR A 2 16.75 -21.91 -16.43
N THR A 3 17.77 -22.53 -15.82
CA THR A 3 18.91 -21.80 -15.23
C THR A 3 19.65 -20.92 -16.23
N GLU A 4 19.83 -21.40 -17.47
CA GLU A 4 20.47 -20.64 -18.55
C GLU A 4 19.52 -19.56 -19.11
N PHE A 5 18.21 -19.78 -19.01
CA PHE A 5 17.21 -18.86 -19.50
C PHE A 5 17.19 -17.54 -18.72
N LYS A 6 17.58 -17.55 -17.44
CA LYS A 6 17.74 -16.32 -16.64
C LYS A 6 18.71 -15.32 -17.28
N LEU A 7 19.82 -15.81 -17.83
CA LEU A 7 20.77 -14.98 -18.55
C LEU A 7 20.15 -14.39 -19.83
N VAL A 8 19.28 -15.14 -20.52
CA VAL A 8 18.56 -14.62 -21.69
C VAL A 8 17.59 -13.50 -21.29
N THR A 9 16.83 -13.67 -20.21
CA THR A 9 15.92 -12.63 -19.68
C THR A 9 16.69 -11.34 -19.36
N ARG A 10 17.79 -11.46 -18.61
CA ARG A 10 18.56 -10.30 -18.17
C ARG A 10 19.41 -9.69 -19.28
N GLU A 11 20.21 -10.48 -19.98
CA GLU A 11 21.21 -9.94 -20.91
C GLU A 11 20.64 -9.61 -22.29
N VAL A 12 19.67 -10.40 -22.77
CA VAL A 12 19.08 -10.21 -24.11
C VAL A 12 17.82 -9.38 -24.03
N CYS A 13 16.89 -9.72 -23.12
CA CYS A 13 15.62 -9.02 -23.02
C CYS A 13 15.73 -7.72 -22.19
N LYS A 14 16.81 -7.56 -21.41
CA LYS A 14 17.01 -6.45 -20.45
C LYS A 14 15.89 -6.35 -19.41
N LEU A 15 15.18 -7.45 -19.18
CA LEU A 15 14.13 -7.55 -18.16
C LEU A 15 14.77 -7.96 -16.82
N PRO A 16 14.17 -7.57 -15.68
CA PRO A 16 14.61 -8.06 -14.38
C PRO A 16 14.65 -9.59 -14.34
N SER A 17 15.67 -10.17 -13.72
CA SER A 17 15.93 -11.61 -13.75
C SER A 17 14.77 -12.43 -13.17
N PHE A 18 14.02 -11.88 -12.20
CA PHE A 18 12.84 -12.50 -11.59
C PHE A 18 11.57 -12.50 -12.49
N PHE A 19 11.69 -12.07 -13.75
CA PHE A 19 10.67 -12.34 -14.80
C PHE A 19 10.90 -13.63 -15.57
N SER A 20 12.01 -14.34 -15.30
CA SER A 20 12.44 -15.46 -16.14
C SER A 20 11.42 -16.60 -16.14
N SER A 21 10.81 -16.92 -15.00
CA SER A 21 9.74 -17.90 -14.86
C SER A 21 8.52 -17.53 -15.69
N ALA A 22 8.06 -16.27 -15.58
CA ALA A 22 6.91 -15.77 -16.31
C ALA A 22 7.14 -15.82 -17.82
N LEU A 23 8.30 -15.33 -18.29
CA LEU A 23 8.66 -15.37 -19.70
C LEU A 23 8.87 -16.80 -20.21
N PHE A 24 9.49 -17.67 -19.40
CA PHE A 24 9.71 -19.07 -19.76
C PHE A 24 8.38 -19.79 -19.98
N ARG A 25 7.43 -19.64 -19.06
CA ARG A 25 6.08 -20.24 -19.15
C ARG A 25 5.29 -19.74 -20.36
N ARG A 26 5.58 -18.54 -20.88
CA ARG A 26 4.95 -18.04 -22.12
C ARG A 26 5.39 -18.77 -23.37
N ILE A 27 6.62 -19.31 -23.36
CA ILE A 27 7.22 -19.96 -24.51
C ILE A 27 7.05 -21.47 -24.40
N ASP A 28 7.23 -22.03 -23.20
CA ASP A 28 7.06 -23.45 -22.90
C ASP A 28 5.62 -23.77 -22.51
N VAL A 29 4.69 -23.56 -23.44
CA VAL A 29 3.24 -23.75 -23.23
C VAL A 29 2.89 -25.20 -22.87
N GLU A 30 3.66 -26.15 -23.39
CA GLU A 30 3.49 -27.60 -23.19
C GLU A 30 4.23 -28.11 -21.94
N CYS A 31 4.89 -27.22 -21.17
CA CYS A 31 5.60 -27.52 -19.93
C CYS A 31 6.68 -28.62 -20.07
N TYR A 32 7.43 -28.63 -21.17
CA TYR A 32 8.52 -29.58 -21.38
C TYR A 32 9.75 -29.31 -20.50
N GLY A 33 9.81 -28.16 -19.83
CA GLY A 33 10.94 -27.71 -19.02
C GLY A 33 12.13 -27.22 -19.85
N ILE A 34 11.95 -27.03 -21.16
CA ILE A 34 13.00 -26.60 -22.09
C ILE A 34 12.44 -25.62 -23.11
N VAL A 35 13.04 -24.43 -23.17
CA VAL A 35 12.83 -23.46 -24.27
C VAL A 35 14.00 -23.56 -25.24
N THR A 36 13.71 -23.85 -26.51
CA THR A 36 14.72 -23.82 -27.58
C THR A 36 14.93 -22.39 -28.09
N ARG A 37 16.10 -22.13 -28.70
CA ARG A 37 16.40 -20.83 -29.32
C ARG A 37 15.33 -20.42 -30.33
N ASP A 38 14.90 -21.34 -31.18
CA ASP A 38 13.92 -21.04 -32.24
C ASP A 38 12.54 -20.73 -31.65
N ALA A 39 12.11 -21.44 -30.60
CA ALA A 39 10.88 -21.14 -29.88
C ALA A 39 10.91 -19.74 -29.24
N PHE A 40 12.04 -19.38 -28.60
CA PHE A 40 12.24 -18.04 -28.04
C PHE A 40 12.19 -16.96 -29.14
N LEU A 41 12.98 -17.11 -30.21
CA LEU A 41 13.04 -16.13 -31.30
C LEU A 41 11.67 -15.95 -31.97
N LYS A 42 10.94 -17.06 -32.18
CA LYS A 42 9.58 -17.03 -32.72
C LYS A 42 8.66 -16.21 -31.82
N TYR A 43 8.58 -16.54 -30.53
CA TYR A 43 7.75 -15.79 -29.57
C TYR A 43 8.12 -14.31 -29.52
N TRP A 44 9.43 -14.01 -29.43
CA TRP A 44 9.95 -12.66 -29.29
C TRP A 44 9.68 -11.79 -30.53
N ALA A 45 9.79 -12.37 -31.73
CA ALA A 45 9.50 -11.70 -32.99
C ALA A 45 7.98 -11.56 -33.25
N GLU A 46 7.20 -12.62 -33.09
CA GLU A 46 5.75 -12.60 -33.33
C GLU A 46 5.03 -11.64 -32.37
N SER A 47 5.50 -11.53 -31.13
CA SER A 47 4.99 -10.59 -30.14
C SER A 47 5.54 -9.16 -30.30
N SER A 48 6.34 -8.90 -31.34
CA SER A 48 6.98 -7.61 -31.62
C SER A 48 7.79 -7.03 -30.46
N MET A 49 8.32 -7.89 -29.58
CA MET A 49 8.96 -7.50 -28.32
C MET A 49 10.21 -6.66 -28.53
N LEU A 50 10.91 -6.82 -29.65
CA LEU A 50 12.09 -6.02 -30.01
C LEU A 50 11.79 -4.54 -30.27
N THR A 51 10.54 -4.19 -30.58
CA THR A 51 10.17 -2.84 -31.06
C THR A 51 9.40 -2.02 -30.03
N VAL A 52 8.95 -2.64 -28.95
CA VAL A 52 8.14 -1.99 -27.92
C VAL A 52 8.99 -1.67 -26.69
N ASP A 53 8.57 -0.66 -25.92
CA ASP A 53 9.22 -0.31 -24.66
C ASP A 53 9.05 -1.42 -23.59
N MET A 54 9.93 -1.40 -22.60
CA MET A 54 9.99 -2.41 -21.54
C MET A 54 8.68 -2.54 -20.73
N ALA A 55 7.96 -1.44 -20.51
CA ALA A 55 6.67 -1.51 -19.83
C ALA A 55 5.63 -2.28 -20.65
N THR A 56 5.67 -2.14 -21.98
CA THR A 56 4.84 -2.94 -22.89
C THR A 56 5.27 -4.40 -22.90
N GLN A 57 6.58 -4.69 -22.91
CA GLN A 57 7.08 -6.07 -22.82
C GLN A 57 6.60 -6.76 -21.53
N VAL A 58 6.83 -6.13 -20.38
CA VAL A 58 6.39 -6.61 -19.06
C VAL A 58 4.88 -6.82 -19.04
N PHE A 59 4.11 -5.85 -19.55
CA PHE A 59 2.67 -5.97 -19.61
C PHE A 59 2.21 -7.19 -20.42
N GLU A 60 2.76 -7.39 -21.62
CA GLU A 60 2.40 -8.53 -22.47
C GLU A 60 2.85 -9.88 -21.88
N ILE A 61 3.98 -9.92 -21.17
CA ILE A 61 4.47 -11.12 -20.47
C ILE A 61 3.53 -11.52 -19.33
N LEU A 62 2.97 -10.57 -18.58
CA LEU A 62 2.11 -10.87 -17.43
C LEU A 62 0.64 -11.06 -17.80
N LYS A 63 0.14 -10.34 -18.82
CA LYS A 63 -1.28 -10.27 -19.15
C LYS A 63 -1.85 -11.57 -19.70
N GLN A 64 -2.91 -12.09 -19.07
CA GLN A 64 -3.61 -13.28 -19.58
C GLN A 64 -4.12 -13.10 -21.03
N PRO A 65 -4.25 -14.18 -21.82
CA PRO A 65 -4.76 -14.12 -23.19
C PRO A 65 -6.09 -13.36 -23.27
N ASN A 66 -6.27 -12.56 -24.33
CA ASN A 66 -7.47 -11.76 -24.62
C ASN A 66 -7.83 -10.67 -23.59
N ARG A 67 -7.03 -10.44 -22.54
CA ARG A 67 -7.22 -9.30 -21.63
C ARG A 67 -6.51 -8.05 -22.14
N ARG A 68 -6.92 -6.88 -21.64
CA ARG A 68 -6.29 -5.56 -21.88
C ARG A 68 -5.84 -4.88 -20.59
N TYR A 69 -5.69 -5.66 -19.51
CA TYR A 69 -5.32 -5.22 -18.18
C TYR A 69 -4.67 -6.38 -17.42
N LEU A 70 -3.91 -6.04 -16.38
CA LEU A 70 -3.36 -6.97 -15.39
C LEU A 70 -4.26 -7.00 -14.15
N THR A 71 -4.41 -8.18 -13.56
CA THR A 71 -4.99 -8.35 -12.22
C THR A 71 -3.88 -8.67 -11.22
N LYS A 72 -4.22 -8.66 -9.93
CA LYS A 72 -3.29 -8.99 -8.84
C LYS A 72 -2.63 -10.37 -9.02
N ALA A 73 -3.42 -11.35 -9.45
CA ALA A 73 -2.95 -12.72 -9.69
C ALA A 73 -1.85 -12.79 -10.77
N ASP A 74 -1.84 -11.87 -11.73
CA ASP A 74 -0.86 -11.86 -12.82
C ASP A 74 0.56 -11.49 -12.33
N PHE A 75 0.70 -10.91 -11.14
CA PHE A 75 1.99 -10.59 -10.52
C PHE A 75 2.54 -11.74 -9.66
N LYS A 76 1.72 -12.74 -9.28
CA LYS A 76 2.15 -13.83 -8.38
C LYS A 76 3.39 -14.57 -8.88
N PRO A 77 3.48 -15.02 -10.15
CA PRO A 77 4.65 -15.77 -10.62
C PRO A 77 5.97 -14.99 -10.51
N VAL A 78 5.91 -13.67 -10.70
CA VAL A 78 7.08 -12.78 -10.63
C VAL A 78 7.54 -12.62 -9.19
N LEU A 79 6.62 -12.52 -8.23
CA LEU A 79 6.97 -12.43 -6.81
C LEU A 79 7.41 -13.77 -6.22
N GLU A 80 6.83 -14.89 -6.68
CA GLU A 80 7.32 -16.24 -6.34
C GLU A 80 8.79 -16.39 -6.72
N GLU A 81 9.17 -15.97 -7.94
CA GLU A 81 10.57 -16.03 -8.36
C GLU A 81 11.46 -15.04 -7.61
N LEU A 82 10.97 -13.82 -7.34
CA LEU A 82 11.69 -12.83 -6.53
C LEU A 82 12.03 -13.41 -5.15
N LEU A 83 11.03 -13.96 -4.44
CA LEU A 83 11.21 -14.57 -3.12
C LEU A 83 12.16 -15.76 -3.13
N ALA A 84 12.13 -16.56 -4.20
CA ALA A 84 13.01 -17.71 -4.34
C ALA A 84 14.47 -17.35 -4.66
N THR A 85 14.77 -16.11 -5.10
CA THR A 85 16.06 -15.80 -5.74
C THR A 85 16.76 -14.54 -5.24
N HIS A 86 16.03 -13.61 -4.63
CA HIS A 86 16.61 -12.35 -4.16
C HIS A 86 17.34 -12.56 -2.83
N PRO A 87 18.64 -12.20 -2.71
CA PRO A 87 19.44 -12.46 -1.51
C PRO A 87 18.88 -11.74 -0.27
N GLY A 88 18.43 -10.49 -0.41
CA GLY A 88 17.77 -9.74 0.66
C GLY A 88 16.42 -10.27 1.13
N LEU A 89 15.93 -11.40 0.60
CA LEU A 89 14.72 -12.10 1.05
C LEU A 89 14.97 -13.57 1.41
N GLU A 90 16.22 -14.03 1.40
CA GLU A 90 16.58 -15.43 1.66
C GLU A 90 16.09 -15.92 3.04
N PHE A 91 16.10 -15.02 4.03
CA PHE A 91 15.62 -15.33 5.39
C PHE A 91 14.12 -15.69 5.45
N LEU A 92 13.32 -15.36 4.44
CA LEU A 92 11.91 -15.75 4.35
C LEU A 92 11.71 -17.16 3.81
N GLN A 93 12.74 -17.82 3.25
CA GLN A 93 12.59 -19.12 2.59
C GLN A 93 12.01 -20.21 3.51
N GLY A 94 12.27 -20.12 4.82
CA GLY A 94 11.74 -21.03 5.83
C GLY A 94 10.30 -20.77 6.27
N THR A 95 9.67 -19.67 5.85
CA THR A 95 8.36 -19.21 6.35
C THR A 95 7.35 -18.97 5.22
N PRO A 96 6.69 -20.02 4.69
CA PRO A 96 5.78 -19.91 3.54
C PRO A 96 4.62 -18.92 3.73
N GLU A 97 4.06 -18.85 4.93
CA GLU A 97 2.97 -17.92 5.26
C GLU A 97 3.42 -16.46 5.13
N PHE A 98 4.61 -16.14 5.65
CA PHE A 98 5.20 -14.80 5.53
C PHE A 98 5.58 -14.47 4.09
N GLN A 99 6.06 -15.44 3.31
CA GLN A 99 6.31 -15.25 1.87
C GLN A 99 5.02 -14.86 1.14
N GLU A 100 3.92 -15.57 1.40
CA GLU A 100 2.63 -15.24 0.79
C GLU A 100 2.18 -13.83 1.20
N LYS A 101 2.24 -13.50 2.49
CA LYS A 101 1.82 -12.17 2.98
C LYS A 101 2.70 -11.04 2.47
N TYR A 102 4.00 -11.25 2.35
CA TYR A 102 4.91 -10.30 1.71
C TYR A 102 4.50 -10.08 0.25
N ALA A 103 4.33 -11.16 -0.52
CA ALA A 103 3.96 -11.06 -1.93
C ALA A 103 2.61 -10.34 -2.12
N GLU A 104 1.60 -10.70 -1.32
CA GLU A 104 0.31 -10.02 -1.30
C GLU A 104 0.46 -8.51 -1.02
N THR A 105 1.25 -8.15 0.00
CA THR A 105 1.47 -6.76 0.39
C THR A 105 2.14 -5.95 -0.72
N VAL A 106 3.17 -6.51 -1.36
CA VAL A 106 3.82 -5.86 -2.53
C VAL A 106 2.80 -5.61 -3.64
N ILE A 107 1.96 -6.61 -3.97
CA ILE A 107 0.91 -6.47 -4.99
C ILE A 107 -0.11 -5.40 -4.59
N TYR A 108 -0.55 -5.38 -3.34
CA TYR A 108 -1.50 -4.38 -2.86
C TYR A 108 -0.92 -2.96 -2.94
N ARG A 109 0.35 -2.77 -2.57
CA ARG A 109 1.07 -1.50 -2.74
C ARG A 109 1.17 -1.10 -4.21
N ILE A 110 1.48 -2.03 -5.11
CA ILE A 110 1.50 -1.78 -6.57
C ILE A 110 0.14 -1.23 -7.04
N PHE A 111 -0.96 -1.90 -6.69
CA PHE A 111 -2.29 -1.49 -7.12
C PHE A 111 -2.74 -0.18 -6.47
N TYR A 112 -2.42 0.03 -5.20
CA TYR A 112 -2.74 1.27 -4.47
C TYR A 112 -2.16 2.51 -5.15
N TYR A 113 -0.89 2.46 -5.56
CA TYR A 113 -0.24 3.60 -6.21
C TYR A 113 -0.52 3.71 -7.71
N ILE A 114 -0.75 2.60 -8.42
CA ILE A 114 -0.75 2.59 -9.90
C ILE A 114 -2.16 2.45 -10.50
N ASN A 115 -3.04 1.60 -9.94
CA ASN A 115 -4.39 1.41 -10.48
C ASN A 115 -5.34 2.50 -9.95
N ARG A 116 -5.11 3.75 -10.40
CA ARG A 116 -5.84 4.95 -9.99
C ARG A 116 -7.34 4.87 -10.26
N SER A 117 -7.75 4.08 -11.25
CA SER A 117 -9.17 3.84 -11.52
C SER A 117 -9.88 3.01 -10.42
N GLY A 118 -9.13 2.36 -9.52
CA GLY A 118 -9.66 1.62 -8.38
C GLY A 118 -10.52 0.40 -8.74
N ASN A 119 -10.38 -0.10 -9.98
CA ASN A 119 -11.24 -1.16 -10.53
C ASN A 119 -10.59 -2.55 -10.53
N GLY A 120 -9.39 -2.69 -9.95
CA GLY A 120 -8.61 -3.93 -9.93
C GLY A 120 -8.05 -4.36 -11.29
N ARG A 121 -8.08 -3.46 -12.29
CA ARG A 121 -7.65 -3.72 -13.67
C ARG A 121 -6.55 -2.73 -14.06
N LEU A 122 -5.31 -3.08 -13.77
CA LEU A 122 -4.15 -2.24 -14.06
C LEU A 122 -3.88 -2.24 -15.57
N THR A 123 -4.03 -1.09 -16.20
CA THR A 123 -3.90 -0.92 -17.66
C THR A 123 -2.45 -0.65 -18.07
N LEU A 124 -2.10 -0.92 -19.34
CA LEU A 124 -0.78 -0.57 -19.89
C LEU A 124 -0.49 0.94 -19.74
N ARG A 125 -1.51 1.79 -19.86
CA ARG A 125 -1.37 3.24 -19.70
C ARG A 125 -1.00 3.62 -18.27
N GLU A 126 -1.64 3.00 -17.27
CA GLU A 126 -1.30 3.21 -15.86
C GLU A 126 0.13 2.70 -15.58
N LEU A 127 0.49 1.51 -16.07
CA LEU A 127 1.83 0.96 -15.93
C LEU A 127 2.92 1.88 -16.51
N LYS A 128 2.73 2.37 -17.74
CA LYS A 128 3.67 3.29 -18.40
C LYS A 128 3.85 4.62 -17.70
N ARG A 129 2.84 5.07 -16.94
CA ARG A 129 2.88 6.33 -16.17
C ARG A 129 3.49 6.16 -14.78
N SER A 130 3.60 4.92 -14.32
CA SER A 130 4.22 4.57 -13.05
C SER A 130 5.73 4.46 -13.16
N ASN A 131 6.40 4.40 -12.01
CA ASN A 131 7.83 4.06 -11.92
C ASN A 131 8.08 2.56 -11.63
N LEU A 132 7.07 1.68 -11.74
CA LEU A 132 7.19 0.27 -11.32
C LEU A 132 8.32 -0.47 -12.04
N ILE A 133 8.43 -0.31 -13.36
CA ILE A 133 9.45 -1.01 -14.16
C ILE A 133 10.85 -0.58 -13.75
N PHE A 134 11.05 0.73 -13.55
CA PHE A 134 12.31 1.26 -13.06
C PHE A 134 12.64 0.70 -11.67
N VAL A 135 11.68 0.68 -10.75
CA VAL A 135 11.90 0.11 -9.41
C VAL A 135 12.21 -1.39 -9.47
N MET A 136 11.52 -2.15 -10.33
CA MET A 136 11.80 -3.57 -10.55
C MET A 136 13.23 -3.82 -11.06
N GLN A 137 13.78 -2.92 -11.89
CA GLN A 137 15.18 -3.00 -12.30
C GLN A 137 16.12 -2.75 -11.12
N GLN A 138 15.82 -1.77 -10.26
CA GLN A 138 16.62 -1.53 -9.05
C GLN A 138 16.61 -2.73 -8.10
N VAL A 139 15.47 -3.39 -7.93
CA VAL A 139 15.36 -4.64 -7.14
C VAL A 139 16.21 -5.77 -7.73
N ASP A 140 16.39 -5.82 -9.05
CA ASP A 140 17.24 -6.85 -9.68
C ASP A 140 18.74 -6.63 -9.44
N GLU A 141 19.14 -5.40 -9.09
CA GLU A 141 20.53 -4.98 -8.96
C GLU A 141 20.98 -4.81 -7.49
N GLU A 142 20.06 -4.43 -6.60
CA GLU A 142 20.34 -4.14 -5.20
C GLU A 142 20.14 -5.39 -4.33
N GLU A 143 21.19 -5.85 -3.64
CA GLU A 143 21.11 -7.04 -2.79
C GLU A 143 20.33 -6.79 -1.50
N GLU A 144 20.32 -5.56 -0.99
CA GLU A 144 19.58 -5.16 0.21
C GLU A 144 18.17 -4.64 -0.14
N ILE A 145 17.16 -5.51 -0.01
CA ILE A 145 15.78 -5.20 -0.43
C ILE A 145 15.19 -3.93 0.22
N ASN A 146 15.62 -3.60 1.44
CA ASN A 146 15.12 -2.46 2.21
C ASN A 146 15.64 -1.10 1.72
N LYS A 147 16.68 -1.05 0.89
CA LYS A 147 17.05 0.19 0.19
C LYS A 147 16.02 0.57 -0.86
N ILE A 148 15.22 -0.38 -1.35
CA ILE A 148 14.16 -0.15 -2.34
C ILE A 148 12.80 -0.01 -1.62
N LEU A 149 12.56 1.19 -1.09
CA LEU A 149 11.37 1.51 -0.29
C LEU A 149 10.04 1.34 -1.06
N ARG A 150 10.03 1.68 -2.35
CA ARG A 150 8.81 1.63 -3.17
C ARG A 150 8.46 0.18 -3.50
N TYR A 151 7.23 -0.19 -3.14
CA TYR A 151 6.61 -1.51 -3.37
C TYR A 151 7.24 -2.69 -2.61
N PHE A 152 8.57 -2.86 -2.67
CA PHE A 152 9.26 -4.10 -2.33
C PHE A 152 9.95 -4.14 -0.96
N SER A 153 10.11 -3.01 -0.27
CA SER A 153 10.72 -3.00 1.08
C SER A 153 10.05 -3.99 2.03
N TYR A 154 10.86 -4.83 2.66
CA TYR A 154 10.45 -5.78 3.69
C TYR A 154 10.07 -5.05 4.98
N GLU A 155 10.81 -4.02 5.40
CA GLU A 155 10.47 -3.20 6.57
C GLU A 155 9.05 -2.65 6.48
N HIS A 156 8.67 -2.13 5.30
CA HIS A 156 7.32 -1.63 5.08
C HIS A 156 6.26 -2.73 5.17
N PHE A 157 6.55 -3.91 4.62
CA PHE A 157 5.65 -5.06 4.77
C PHE A 157 5.48 -5.45 6.24
N TYR A 158 6.59 -5.60 6.97
CA TYR A 158 6.60 -6.04 8.36
C TYR A 158 5.77 -5.11 9.23
N VAL A 159 5.92 -3.79 9.09
CA VAL A 159 5.10 -2.80 9.81
C VAL A 159 3.61 -2.93 9.49
N ILE A 160 3.25 -3.06 8.21
CA ILE A 160 1.85 -3.24 7.80
C ILE A 160 1.27 -4.52 8.43
N TYR A 161 2.02 -5.62 8.36
CA TYR A 161 1.61 -6.90 8.88
C TYR A 161 1.44 -6.89 10.40
N CYS A 162 2.43 -6.38 11.15
CA CYS A 162 2.35 -6.26 12.60
C CYS A 162 1.18 -5.37 13.03
N LYS A 163 0.95 -4.23 12.35
CA LYS A 163 -0.18 -3.34 12.66
C LYS A 163 -1.54 -3.97 12.38
N PHE A 164 -1.63 -4.86 11.39
CA PHE A 164 -2.83 -5.65 11.19
C PHE A 164 -3.00 -6.67 12.32
N TRP A 165 -1.94 -7.42 12.62
CA TRP A 165 -1.92 -8.47 13.63
C TRP A 165 -2.27 -7.94 15.03
N GLU A 166 -1.78 -6.77 15.40
CA GLU A 166 -2.12 -6.07 16.66
C GLU A 166 -3.64 -5.85 16.83
N LEU A 167 -4.39 -5.72 15.72
CA LEU A 167 -5.83 -5.48 15.72
C LEU A 167 -6.66 -6.77 15.60
N ASP A 168 -6.16 -7.76 14.86
CA ASP A 168 -6.79 -9.05 14.58
C ASP A 168 -6.57 -10.05 15.73
N THR A 169 -7.27 -9.82 16.84
CA THR A 169 -7.07 -10.57 18.09
C THR A 169 -7.57 -12.01 18.05
N ASP A 170 -8.49 -12.34 17.15
CA ASP A 170 -9.03 -13.69 16.94
C ASP A 170 -8.37 -14.42 15.75
N HIS A 171 -7.44 -13.74 15.06
CA HIS A 171 -6.58 -14.30 14.00
C HIS A 171 -7.38 -14.93 12.84
N ASP A 172 -8.54 -14.34 12.51
CA ASP A 172 -9.39 -14.77 11.40
C ASP A 172 -9.06 -14.04 10.09
N TYR A 173 -8.05 -13.16 10.11
CA TYR A 173 -7.64 -12.27 9.02
C TYR A 173 -8.73 -11.29 8.57
N LEU A 174 -9.68 -10.96 9.45
CA LEU A 174 -10.80 -10.05 9.19
C LEU A 174 -11.04 -9.06 10.33
N LEU A 175 -10.81 -7.78 10.05
CA LEU A 175 -11.08 -6.72 11.02
C LEU A 175 -12.54 -6.25 10.93
N ASP A 176 -13.24 -6.17 12.06
CA ASP A 176 -14.46 -5.39 12.18
C ASP A 176 -14.18 -3.95 12.62
N ARG A 177 -15.27 -3.21 12.80
CA ARG A 177 -15.29 -1.81 13.20
C ARG A 177 -14.61 -1.62 14.56
N GLU A 178 -14.88 -2.51 15.51
CA GLU A 178 -14.35 -2.49 16.87
C GLU A 178 -12.84 -2.80 16.89
N ASN A 179 -12.35 -3.64 15.98
CA ASN A 179 -10.92 -3.77 15.73
C ASN A 179 -10.33 -2.43 15.23
N LEU A 180 -10.86 -1.85 14.14
CA LEU A 180 -10.24 -0.67 13.53
C LEU A 180 -10.26 0.58 14.42
N ILE A 181 -11.29 0.75 15.27
CA ILE A 181 -11.36 1.86 16.24
C ILE A 181 -10.15 1.88 17.19
N ARG A 182 -9.51 0.75 17.44
CA ARG A 182 -8.32 0.66 18.30
C ARG A 182 -7.04 1.12 17.61
N TYR A 183 -7.04 1.24 16.27
CA TYR A 183 -5.87 1.63 15.49
C TYR A 183 -5.26 2.97 15.98
N GLY A 184 -3.94 2.98 16.15
CA GLY A 184 -3.19 4.16 16.58
C GLY A 184 -3.61 4.68 17.95
N ASN A 185 -4.02 3.79 18.87
CA ASN A 185 -4.56 4.13 20.18
C ASN A 185 -5.78 5.06 20.09
N HIS A 186 -6.80 4.61 19.35
CA HIS A 186 -8.02 5.38 19.12
C HIS A 186 -7.78 6.73 18.44
N CYS A 187 -6.81 6.83 17.53
CA CYS A 187 -6.48 8.12 16.91
C CYS A 187 -7.62 8.68 16.04
N LEU A 188 -8.41 7.81 15.40
CA LEU A 188 -9.50 8.18 14.50
C LEU A 188 -10.84 8.36 15.23
N THR A 189 -11.64 9.33 14.78
CA THR A 189 -13.04 9.53 15.23
C THR A 189 -13.95 8.36 14.82
N TYR A 190 -15.03 8.14 15.56
CA TYR A 190 -16.05 7.14 15.20
C TYR A 190 -16.71 7.46 13.86
N ARG A 191 -17.05 8.74 13.60
CA ARG A 191 -17.66 9.16 12.31
C ARG A 191 -16.81 8.75 11.12
N ILE A 192 -15.48 8.92 11.15
CA ILE A 192 -14.64 8.53 10.01
C ILE A 192 -14.52 7.00 9.88
N VAL A 193 -14.44 6.27 10.99
CA VAL A 193 -14.43 4.80 10.96
C VAL A 193 -15.72 4.25 10.37
N ASP A 194 -16.86 4.84 10.71
CA ASP A 194 -18.16 4.47 10.12
C ASP A 194 -18.18 4.68 8.60
N ARG A 195 -17.55 5.73 8.10
CA ARG A 195 -17.41 5.95 6.64
C ARG A 195 -16.56 4.88 5.98
N ILE A 196 -15.47 4.45 6.62
CA ILE A 196 -14.64 3.34 6.12
C ILE A 196 -15.46 2.04 6.04
N PHE A 197 -16.20 1.68 7.10
CA PHE A 197 -17.02 0.46 7.13
C PHE A 197 -18.31 0.53 6.31
N SER A 198 -18.79 1.74 6.01
CA SER A 198 -19.80 1.96 4.97
C SER A 198 -19.26 1.71 3.55
N GLN A 199 -17.95 1.45 3.44
CA GLN A 199 -17.24 1.21 2.18
C GLN A 199 -17.35 2.39 1.22
N ALA A 200 -17.40 3.61 1.76
CA ALA A 200 -17.42 4.85 1.00
C ALA A 200 -16.17 5.04 0.11
N PRO A 201 -14.93 4.83 0.59
CA PRO A 201 -13.74 5.05 -0.25
C PRO A 201 -13.57 3.98 -1.32
N LYS A 202 -13.88 2.73 -0.97
CA LYS A 202 -13.71 1.52 -1.78
C LYS A 202 -14.57 0.40 -1.20
N LYS A 203 -15.12 -0.45 -2.07
CA LYS A 203 -15.72 -1.73 -1.67
C LYS A 203 -14.67 -2.68 -1.11
N PHE A 204 -14.96 -3.30 0.02
CA PHE A 204 -14.07 -4.29 0.62
C PHE A 204 -13.93 -5.50 -0.30
N SER A 205 -12.73 -6.08 -0.33
CA SER A 205 -12.46 -7.35 -1.00
C SER A 205 -12.93 -8.56 -0.20
N SER A 206 -13.24 -8.37 1.09
CA SER A 206 -13.86 -9.39 1.93
C SER A 206 -15.23 -9.82 1.39
N ASN A 207 -15.48 -11.13 1.43
CA ASN A 207 -16.81 -11.69 1.14
C ASN A 207 -17.71 -11.74 2.39
N VAL A 208 -17.19 -11.34 3.55
CA VAL A 208 -17.91 -11.32 4.83
C VAL A 208 -18.40 -9.90 5.09
N GLU A 209 -19.71 -9.75 5.30
CA GLU A 209 -20.34 -8.45 5.54
C GLU A 209 -19.78 -7.78 6.80
N GLY A 210 -19.53 -6.48 6.73
CA GLY A 210 -19.01 -5.70 7.86
C GLY A 210 -17.56 -5.99 8.24
N LYS A 211 -16.86 -6.86 7.50
CA LYS A 211 -15.47 -7.25 7.77
C LYS A 211 -14.52 -6.73 6.70
N MET A 212 -13.42 -6.12 7.14
CA MET A 212 -12.30 -5.62 6.35
C MET A 212 -11.24 -6.71 6.23
N SER A 213 -10.84 -7.03 4.99
CA SER A 213 -9.75 -8.00 4.76
C SER A 213 -8.37 -7.37 4.93
N TYR A 214 -7.31 -8.19 5.04
CA TYR A 214 -5.92 -7.71 5.05
C TYR A 214 -5.61 -6.76 3.88
N GLU A 215 -6.09 -7.05 2.66
CA GLU A 215 -5.96 -6.16 1.50
C GLU A 215 -6.53 -4.77 1.79
N ASP A 216 -7.75 -4.71 2.30
CA ASP A 216 -8.44 -3.45 2.55
C ASP A 216 -7.74 -2.67 3.67
N PHE A 217 -7.19 -3.37 4.68
CA PHE A 217 -6.35 -2.77 5.70
C PHE A 217 -5.07 -2.18 5.12
N VAL A 218 -4.39 -2.85 4.17
CA VAL A 218 -3.21 -2.28 3.50
C VAL A 218 -3.56 -0.94 2.82
N TYR A 219 -4.73 -0.84 2.20
CA TYR A 219 -5.19 0.42 1.60
C TYR A 219 -5.47 1.49 2.66
N PHE A 220 -6.12 1.10 3.76
CA PHE A 220 -6.39 1.97 4.89
C PHE A 220 -5.10 2.53 5.50
N ILE A 221 -4.14 1.68 5.87
CA ILE A 221 -2.93 2.13 6.58
C ILE A 221 -2.04 3.02 5.69
N LEU A 222 -1.92 2.70 4.39
CA LEU A 222 -1.21 3.54 3.44
C LEU A 222 -1.88 4.92 3.29
N ALA A 223 -3.22 4.96 3.28
CA ALA A 223 -3.96 6.22 3.24
C ALA A 223 -3.86 7.00 4.56
N GLU A 224 -3.93 6.33 5.70
CA GLU A 224 -3.91 6.96 7.02
C GLU A 224 -2.55 7.59 7.35
N GLU A 225 -1.46 6.89 7.02
CA GLU A 225 -0.11 7.28 7.39
C GLU A 225 0.57 8.24 6.41
N ASP A 226 0.10 8.33 5.17
CA ASP A 226 0.49 9.39 4.22
C ASP A 226 -0.75 10.02 3.57
N LYS A 227 -1.36 10.95 4.32
CA LYS A 227 -2.55 11.70 3.88
C LYS A 227 -2.28 12.66 2.74
N SER A 228 -1.02 12.94 2.46
CA SER A 228 -0.61 13.88 1.40
C SER A 228 -0.46 13.18 0.05
N SER A 229 -0.38 11.84 0.03
CA SER A 229 -0.30 11.07 -1.20
C SER A 229 -1.59 11.17 -2.03
N GLU A 230 -1.48 11.22 -3.36
CA GLU A 230 -2.64 11.26 -4.24
C GLU A 230 -3.68 10.14 -4.02
N PRO A 231 -3.32 8.85 -3.79
CA PRO A 231 -4.32 7.82 -3.42
C PRO A 231 -5.03 8.13 -2.12
N SER A 232 -4.31 8.67 -1.14
CA SER A 232 -4.89 8.98 0.15
C SER A 232 -5.86 10.16 0.07
N LEU A 233 -5.52 11.21 -0.69
CA LEU A 233 -6.43 12.33 -0.95
C LEU A 233 -7.75 11.84 -1.53
N GLU A 234 -7.71 10.92 -2.51
CA GLU A 234 -8.91 10.30 -3.09
C GLU A 234 -9.68 9.43 -2.10
N TYR A 235 -8.97 8.66 -1.28
CA TYR A 235 -9.56 7.80 -0.25
C TYR A 235 -10.35 8.63 0.76
N TRP A 236 -9.71 9.63 1.37
CA TRP A 236 -10.33 10.45 2.41
C TRP A 236 -11.37 11.40 1.87
N PHE A 237 -11.19 11.96 0.66
CA PHE A 237 -12.21 12.79 0.02
C PHE A 237 -13.54 12.03 -0.11
N LYS A 238 -13.51 10.79 -0.61
CA LYS A 238 -14.71 9.94 -0.70
C LYS A 238 -15.31 9.59 0.66
N CYS A 239 -14.49 9.48 1.70
CA CYS A 239 -14.99 9.25 3.05
C CYS A 239 -15.80 10.46 3.55
N ILE A 240 -15.33 11.68 3.31
CA ILE A 240 -15.94 12.89 3.88
C ILE A 240 -16.96 13.59 2.96
N ASP A 241 -16.97 13.27 1.68
CA ASP A 241 -18.06 13.58 0.74
C ASP A 241 -19.27 12.71 1.11
N LEU A 242 -20.21 13.29 1.87
CA LEU A 242 -21.31 12.54 2.49
C LEU A 242 -22.41 12.23 1.48
N ASP A 243 -22.66 13.14 0.55
CA ASP A 243 -23.70 13.00 -0.47
C ASP A 243 -23.16 12.46 -1.82
N GLY A 244 -21.84 12.40 -1.98
CA GLY A 244 -21.17 11.86 -3.17
C GLY A 244 -21.23 12.79 -4.37
N ASN A 245 -21.45 14.09 -4.16
CA ASN A 245 -21.62 15.07 -5.23
C ASN A 245 -20.28 15.57 -5.81
N GLY A 246 -19.14 15.19 -5.23
CA GLY A 246 -17.81 15.57 -5.68
C GLY A 246 -17.31 16.93 -5.19
N VAL A 247 -17.98 17.55 -4.21
CA VAL A 247 -17.56 18.78 -3.53
C VAL A 247 -17.72 18.64 -2.02
N LEU A 248 -16.89 19.34 -1.25
CA LEU A 248 -16.98 19.39 0.21
C LEU A 248 -17.45 20.76 0.64
N THR A 249 -18.58 20.78 1.35
CA THR A 249 -19.20 21.99 1.90
C THR A 249 -18.80 22.21 3.35
N SER A 250 -18.99 23.43 3.86
CA SER A 250 -18.75 23.74 5.27
C SER A 250 -19.56 22.84 6.21
N SER A 251 -20.76 22.42 5.81
CA SER A 251 -21.61 21.52 6.60
C SER A 251 -21.01 20.13 6.77
N GLU A 252 -20.40 19.56 5.73
CA GLU A 252 -19.73 18.26 5.80
C GLU A 252 -18.44 18.34 6.63
N LEU A 253 -17.66 19.41 6.45
CA LEU A 253 -16.47 19.65 7.25
C LEU A 253 -16.83 19.82 8.74
N GLN A 254 -17.88 20.58 9.04
CA GLN A 254 -18.39 20.76 10.40
C GLN A 254 -18.83 19.44 11.01
N TYR A 255 -19.53 18.60 10.24
CA TYR A 255 -19.95 17.28 10.70
C TYR A 255 -18.75 16.43 11.18
N PHE A 256 -17.62 16.40 10.49
CA PHE A 256 -16.48 15.64 11.04
C PHE A 256 -15.82 16.37 12.23
N TYR A 257 -15.68 17.69 12.14
CA TYR A 257 -15.01 18.49 13.16
C TYR A 257 -15.71 18.50 14.53
N GLU A 258 -17.05 18.42 14.58
CA GLU A 258 -17.82 18.37 15.83
C GLU A 258 -17.34 17.27 16.79
N GLU A 259 -16.99 16.10 16.27
CA GLU A 259 -16.51 15.00 17.09
C GLU A 259 -15.09 15.29 17.62
N GLN A 260 -14.23 15.91 16.80
CA GLN A 260 -12.91 16.36 17.23
C GLN A 260 -12.99 17.41 18.34
N LEU A 261 -13.93 18.36 18.24
CA LEU A 261 -14.16 19.37 19.27
C LEU A 261 -14.50 18.74 20.63
N HIS A 262 -15.35 17.70 20.61
CA HIS A 262 -15.67 16.94 21.81
C HIS A 262 -14.43 16.24 22.39
N ARG A 263 -13.63 15.58 21.54
CA ARG A 263 -12.41 14.90 21.97
C ARG A 263 -11.34 15.86 22.54
N MET A 264 -11.17 17.03 21.94
CA MET A 264 -10.28 18.08 22.46
C MET A 264 -10.68 18.52 23.87
N SER A 265 -11.98 18.70 24.09
CA SER A 265 -12.54 19.05 25.41
C SER A 265 -12.24 17.97 26.46
N CYS A 266 -12.32 16.68 26.09
CA CYS A 266 -11.98 15.57 26.98
C CYS A 266 -10.48 15.49 27.32
N MET A 267 -9.61 16.05 26.47
CA MET A 267 -8.16 16.08 26.66
C MET A 267 -7.67 17.39 27.30
N SER A 268 -8.58 18.23 27.81
CA SER A 268 -8.28 19.54 28.39
C SER A 268 -7.51 20.47 27.44
N GLN A 269 -7.70 20.30 26.13
CA GLN A 269 -7.19 21.21 25.11
C GLN A 269 -8.20 22.35 24.90
N GLU A 270 -7.70 23.53 24.54
CA GLU A 270 -8.57 24.67 24.23
C GLU A 270 -9.35 24.39 22.94
N PRO A 271 -10.69 24.38 22.98
CA PRO A 271 -11.49 24.13 21.79
C PRO A 271 -11.39 25.32 20.83
N VAL A 272 -11.06 25.04 19.57
CA VAL A 272 -11.09 26.04 18.49
C VAL A 272 -12.48 26.05 17.85
N LEU A 273 -13.02 27.23 17.55
CA LEU A 273 -14.32 27.34 16.90
C LEU A 273 -14.24 26.85 15.45
N PHE A 274 -15.32 26.27 14.95
CA PHE A 274 -15.35 25.74 13.59
C PHE A 274 -15.14 26.85 12.55
N GLU A 275 -15.62 28.06 12.79
CA GLU A 275 -15.43 29.21 11.90
C GLU A 275 -13.95 29.54 11.68
N ASP A 276 -13.13 29.47 12.75
CA ASP A 276 -11.69 29.71 12.67
C ASP A 276 -10.98 28.57 11.93
N ILE A 277 -11.36 27.33 12.21
CA ILE A 277 -10.86 26.15 11.49
C ILE A 277 -11.22 26.20 10.00
N LEU A 278 -12.45 26.61 9.67
CA LEU A 278 -12.88 26.74 8.29
C LEU A 278 -12.03 27.78 7.55
N CYS A 279 -11.74 28.92 8.19
CA CYS A 279 -10.82 29.92 7.62
C CYS A 279 -9.42 29.32 7.39
N GLN A 280 -8.87 28.60 8.37
CA GLN A 280 -7.58 27.94 8.25
C GLN A 280 -7.57 26.91 7.10
N ILE A 281 -8.62 26.11 6.96
CA ILE A 281 -8.77 25.13 5.88
C ILE A 281 -8.81 25.82 4.51
N VAL A 282 -9.61 26.89 4.39
CA VAL A 282 -9.71 27.68 3.16
C VAL A 282 -8.37 28.30 2.79
N ASP A 283 -7.62 28.84 3.76
CA ASP A 283 -6.28 29.40 3.52
C ASP A 283 -5.28 28.32 3.08
N MET A 284 -5.30 27.14 3.71
CA MET A 284 -4.43 26.02 3.35
C MET A 284 -4.70 25.47 1.95
N ILE A 285 -5.95 25.45 1.51
CA ILE A 285 -6.34 24.89 0.20
C ILE A 285 -6.32 25.93 -0.91
N SER A 286 -6.74 27.16 -0.60
CA SER A 286 -7.01 28.21 -1.57
C SER A 286 -7.90 27.69 -2.72
N PRO A 287 -9.15 27.28 -2.42
CA PRO A 287 -10.04 26.66 -3.41
C PRO A 287 -10.31 27.58 -4.60
N GLU A 288 -10.48 27.00 -5.79
CA GLU A 288 -10.72 27.80 -7.01
C GLU A 288 -12.04 28.57 -6.96
N ARG A 289 -13.03 28.05 -6.23
CA ARG A 289 -14.34 28.69 -6.05
C ARG A 289 -14.68 28.74 -4.56
N GLU A 290 -15.23 29.87 -4.15
CA GLU A 290 -15.68 30.06 -2.78
C GLU A 290 -16.89 29.16 -2.46
N GLY A 291 -16.97 28.70 -1.21
CA GLY A 291 -18.11 27.94 -0.68
C GLY A 291 -17.97 26.42 -0.73
N TYR A 292 -17.06 25.87 -1.53
CA TYR A 292 -16.81 24.42 -1.55
C TYR A 292 -15.37 24.07 -1.96
N ILE A 293 -14.95 22.86 -1.58
CA ILE A 293 -13.61 22.32 -1.89
C ILE A 293 -13.78 21.08 -2.78
N THR A 294 -13.07 21.02 -3.89
CA THR A 294 -13.05 19.82 -4.75
C THR A 294 -11.82 18.97 -4.48
N LEU A 295 -11.85 17.70 -4.93
CA LEU A 295 -10.66 16.86 -4.95
C LEU A 295 -9.51 17.49 -5.74
N HIS A 296 -9.82 18.24 -6.81
CA HIS A 296 -8.80 18.95 -7.59
C HIS A 296 -8.11 20.03 -6.77
N ASP A 297 -8.85 20.77 -5.93
CA ASP A 297 -8.27 21.77 -5.02
C ASP A 297 -7.34 21.10 -4.00
N LEU A 298 -7.77 19.97 -3.42
CA LEU A 298 -6.93 19.20 -2.50
C LEU A 298 -5.64 18.70 -3.17
N LYS A 299 -5.70 18.20 -4.41
CA LYS A 299 -4.50 17.74 -5.13
C LYS A 299 -3.51 18.84 -5.46
N ARG A 300 -3.94 20.10 -5.51
CA ARG A 300 -3.09 21.26 -5.80
C ARG A 300 -2.35 21.78 -4.57
N SER A 301 -2.92 21.61 -3.37
CA SER A 301 -2.28 22.05 -2.13
C SER A 301 -1.40 20.95 -1.51
N LYS A 302 -0.23 21.35 -1.03
CA LYS A 302 0.69 20.48 -0.29
C LYS A 302 0.29 20.28 1.17
N LEU A 303 -0.70 21.04 1.65
CA LEU A 303 -1.17 21.01 3.04
C LEU A 303 -2.45 20.18 3.21
N SER A 304 -2.98 19.61 2.14
CA SER A 304 -4.27 18.91 2.12
C SER A 304 -4.34 17.72 3.07
N GLY A 305 -3.23 17.01 3.28
CA GLY A 305 -3.18 15.91 4.24
C GLY A 305 -3.50 16.34 5.67
N ASN A 306 -3.18 17.59 6.05
CA ASN A 306 -3.42 18.10 7.41
C ASN A 306 -4.90 18.35 7.68
N ILE A 307 -5.70 18.67 6.66
CA ILE A 307 -7.14 18.92 6.81
C ILE A 307 -7.83 17.68 7.33
N PHE A 308 -7.50 16.53 6.78
CA PHE A 308 -8.02 15.26 7.25
C PHE A 308 -7.63 14.96 8.71
N ASN A 309 -6.42 15.35 9.12
CA ASN A 309 -6.03 15.22 10.52
C ASN A 309 -6.86 16.15 11.42
N ILE A 310 -7.03 17.41 11.04
CA ILE A 310 -7.90 18.37 11.76
C ILE A 310 -9.30 17.79 11.96
N LEU A 311 -9.88 17.22 10.91
CA LEU A 311 -11.25 16.75 10.89
C LEU A 311 -11.48 15.45 11.66
N PHE A 312 -10.51 14.53 11.73
CA PHE A 312 -10.78 13.20 12.31
C PHE A 312 -9.58 12.44 12.89
N ASN A 313 -8.37 13.00 12.94
CA ASN A 313 -7.23 12.39 13.64
C ASN A 313 -6.61 13.38 14.64
N LEU A 314 -7.06 13.31 15.90
CA LEU A 314 -6.63 14.23 16.95
C LEU A 314 -5.13 14.16 17.23
N ASN A 315 -4.54 12.97 17.29
CA ASN A 315 -3.11 12.82 17.61
C ASN A 315 -2.24 13.53 16.56
N LYS A 316 -2.53 13.32 15.27
CA LYS A 316 -1.80 13.98 14.17
C LYS A 316 -2.12 15.47 14.08
N PHE A 317 -3.34 15.88 14.42
CA PHE A 317 -3.70 17.30 14.50
C PHE A 317 -2.90 18.04 15.58
N MET A 318 -2.87 17.52 16.81
CA MET A 318 -2.08 18.12 17.91
C MET A 318 -0.58 18.14 17.60
N ALA A 319 -0.07 17.10 16.94
CA ALA A 319 1.32 17.05 16.50
C ALA A 319 1.63 18.08 15.40
N PHE A 320 0.64 18.47 14.59
CA PHE A 320 0.78 19.50 13.58
C PHE A 320 0.79 20.90 14.21
N GLU A 321 -0.11 21.18 15.15
CA GLU A 321 -0.16 22.46 15.88
C GLU A 321 1.12 22.74 16.69
N SER A 322 1.80 21.69 17.17
CA SER A 322 3.05 21.79 17.94
C SER A 322 4.33 21.74 17.09
N ARG A 323 4.23 21.62 15.76
CA ARG A 323 5.40 21.45 14.89
C ARG A 323 6.14 22.75 14.58
N ASP A 324 7.45 22.62 14.44
CA ASP A 324 8.30 23.63 13.81
C ASP A 324 8.05 23.64 12.28
N PRO A 325 7.64 24.78 11.67
CA PRO A 325 7.38 24.92 10.24
C PRO A 325 8.54 24.53 9.31
N PHE A 326 9.77 24.42 9.81
CA PHE A 326 10.98 24.23 8.99
C PHE A 326 11.37 22.75 8.71
N LEU A 327 10.63 21.75 9.19
CA LEU A 327 11.01 20.31 9.11
C LEU A 327 10.26 19.47 8.03
N ILE A 328 10.13 19.97 6.80
CA ILE A 328 9.31 19.33 5.76
C ILE A 328 10.14 18.78 4.59
N HIS A 329 10.73 17.58 4.67
CA HIS A 329 11.47 17.03 3.49
C HIS A 329 11.42 15.50 3.23
N GLN A 330 10.50 14.72 3.84
CA GLN A 330 10.42 13.27 3.55
C GLN A 330 8.97 12.77 3.50
N VAL A 331 8.70 11.80 2.61
CA VAL A 331 7.40 11.10 2.46
C VAL A 331 6.95 10.58 3.83
N GLU A 332 5.69 10.84 4.19
CA GLU A 332 5.19 10.55 5.54
C GLU A 332 5.17 9.05 5.82
N TRP A 333 4.78 8.24 4.82
CA TRP A 333 4.78 6.78 4.89
C TRP A 333 6.17 6.21 5.24
N ASP A 334 7.20 6.58 4.48
CA ASP A 334 8.55 6.02 4.64
C ASP A 334 9.10 6.33 6.05
N ARG A 335 8.84 7.53 6.56
CA ARG A 335 9.24 7.94 7.91
C ARG A 335 8.46 7.23 9.01
N PHE A 336 7.17 7.01 8.80
CA PHE A 336 6.34 6.24 9.72
C PHE A 336 6.83 4.79 9.77
N ALA A 337 6.95 4.14 8.61
CA ALA A 337 7.35 2.74 8.52
C ALA A 337 8.73 2.50 9.13
N HIS A 338 9.72 3.33 8.82
CA HIS A 338 11.05 3.18 9.43
C HIS A 338 11.02 3.28 10.96
N ARG A 339 10.29 4.27 11.51
CA ARG A 339 10.19 4.46 12.97
C ARG A 339 9.48 3.30 13.64
N GLU A 340 8.38 2.84 13.07
CA GLU A 340 7.63 1.70 13.61
C GLU A 340 8.42 0.41 13.50
N TYR A 341 9.15 0.21 12.39
CA TYR A 341 10.02 -0.96 12.24
C TYR A 341 11.07 -1.01 13.35
N VAL A 342 11.78 0.10 13.59
CA VAL A 342 12.76 0.20 14.67
C VAL A 342 12.13 -0.04 16.05
N ARG A 343 10.92 0.49 16.29
CA ARG A 343 10.20 0.26 17.55
C ARG A 343 9.85 -1.22 17.73
N LEU A 344 9.25 -1.84 16.72
CA LEU A 344 8.83 -3.25 16.75
C LEU A 344 10.03 -4.18 16.91
N SER A 345 11.13 -3.94 16.19
CA SER A 345 12.34 -4.74 16.32
C SER A 345 12.97 -4.64 17.72
N MET A 346 12.93 -3.45 18.33
CA MET A 346 13.42 -3.27 19.71
C MET A 346 12.54 -3.96 20.75
N GLU A 347 11.21 -3.96 20.55
CA GLU A 347 10.27 -4.67 21.41
C GLU A 347 10.51 -6.19 21.34
N GLU A 348 10.68 -6.74 20.13
CA GLU A 348 11.01 -8.15 19.90
C GLU A 348 12.34 -8.57 20.56
N ASP A 349 13.40 -7.77 20.40
CA ASP A 349 14.70 -8.01 21.05
C ASP A 349 14.58 -7.99 22.59
N SER A 350 13.76 -7.10 23.13
CA SER A 350 13.55 -6.98 24.58
C SER A 350 12.78 -8.16 25.16
N GLU A 351 11.76 -8.65 24.44
CA GLU A 351 10.99 -9.84 24.82
C GLU A 351 11.85 -11.10 24.75
N ALA A 352 12.67 -11.23 23.70
CA ALA A 352 13.64 -12.31 23.56
C ALA A 352 14.68 -12.30 24.70
N ALA A 353 15.17 -11.11 25.10
CA ALA A 353 16.12 -10.96 26.20
C ALA A 353 15.48 -11.22 27.58
N SER A 354 14.21 -10.87 27.78
CA SER A 354 13.50 -11.15 29.04
C SER A 354 13.12 -12.62 29.19
N ASN A 355 12.88 -13.32 28.08
CA ASN A 355 12.38 -14.69 28.10
C ASN A 355 13.47 -15.77 28.13
N GLY A 356 14.77 -15.44 28.16
CA GLY A 356 15.87 -16.29 28.64
C GLY A 356 15.98 -17.75 28.11
N ASN A 357 15.20 -18.13 27.10
CA ASN A 357 15.15 -19.45 26.48
C ASN A 357 14.78 -19.25 25.01
N VAL A 358 15.68 -19.65 24.12
CA VAL A 358 15.62 -19.47 22.67
C VAL A 358 14.66 -20.49 22.03
N GLU A 359 13.40 -20.52 22.47
CA GLU A 359 12.34 -21.38 21.89
C GLU A 359 10.95 -20.71 21.81
N SER A 360 10.81 -19.42 22.15
CA SER A 360 9.48 -18.77 22.27
C SER A 360 8.82 -18.32 20.95
N TRP A 361 9.55 -18.23 19.83
CA TRP A 361 9.01 -17.71 18.57
C TRP A 361 8.66 -18.80 17.54
N GLU A 362 9.17 -20.03 17.70
CA GLU A 362 8.78 -21.17 16.84
C GLU A 362 7.58 -21.96 17.41
N GLU A 363 7.35 -21.94 18.72
CA GLU A 363 6.29 -22.74 19.37
C GLU A 363 4.87 -22.13 19.27
N SER A 364 4.74 -20.86 18.88
CA SER A 364 3.43 -20.16 18.85
C SER A 364 2.66 -20.32 17.52
N LEU A 365 3.24 -21.00 16.52
CA LEU A 365 2.64 -21.20 15.19
C LEU A 365 2.04 -22.61 14.99
N GLU A 366 2.05 -23.49 15.99
CA GLU A 366 1.26 -24.72 15.96
C GLU A 366 -0.12 -24.49 16.63
N ALA A 367 -1.12 -24.09 15.84
CA ALA A 367 -2.52 -24.27 16.21
C ALA A 367 -3.01 -25.67 15.78
N PRO A 368 -3.91 -26.31 16.54
CA PRO A 368 -3.89 -27.76 16.73
C PRO A 368 -4.69 -28.56 15.67
N PHE A 369 -4.01 -29.58 15.14
CA PHE A 369 -4.45 -30.73 14.33
C PHE A 369 -4.78 -30.52 12.84
#